data_AF-A0A4C1UDQ3-F1
#
_entry.id   AF-A0A4C1UDQ3-F1
#
_cell.length_a   1.000
_cell.length_b   1.000
_cell.length_c   1.000
_cell.angle_alpha   90.00
_cell.angle_beta   90.00
_cell.angle_gamma   90.00
#
_symmetry.space_group_name_H-M   'P 1'
#
loop_
_entity.id
_entity.type
_entity.pdbx_description
1 polymer ?
#
loop_
_entity_poly.entity_id
_entity_poly.type
_entity_poly.pdbx_seq_one_letter_code
_entity_poly.pdbx_strand_id
1 'polypeptide(L)'
;MSADILVAVISEMKESPMFALQLDESTDVASCSQLLMFTRYIKDDDVKEEYLFCKSLPTTTRGEDVFQTLKEFIEENGLDWLKLVGICIDGTPSMMGIRSGFQALVK
;
A
#
# COMPACT_ATOMS: atom_id res chain seq x y z
N MET A 1 -5.80 -18.25 9.98
CA MET A 1 -6.11 -18.55 8.58
C MET A 1 -5.72 -17.41 7.64
N SER A 2 -6.15 -16.15 7.80
CA SER A 2 -5.65 -15.05 6.94
C SER A 2 -4.31 -14.46 7.40
N ALA A 3 -4.04 -14.39 8.70
CA ALA A 3 -2.77 -13.88 9.24
C ALA A 3 -1.57 -14.69 8.74
N ASP A 4 -1.74 -16.01 8.58
CA ASP A 4 -0.68 -16.93 8.14
C ASP A 4 -0.23 -16.63 6.69
N ILE A 5 -1.18 -16.21 5.83
CA ILE A 5 -0.90 -15.85 4.43
C ILE A 5 -0.17 -14.52 4.37
N LEU A 6 -0.60 -13.51 5.14
CA LEU A 6 0.07 -12.21 5.14
C LEU A 6 1.50 -12.29 5.63
N VAL A 7 1.74 -13.05 6.70
CA VAL A 7 3.09 -13.28 7.22
C VAL A 7 3.98 -13.94 6.17
N ALA A 8 3.45 -14.91 5.42
CA ALA A 8 4.17 -15.55 4.33
C ALA A 8 4.51 -14.55 3.20
N VAL A 9 3.53 -13.76 2.74
CA VAL A 9 3.73 -12.73 1.70
C VAL A 9 4.77 -11.70 2.15
N ILE A 10 4.70 -11.22 3.39
CA ILE A 10 5.67 -10.26 3.94
C ILE A 10 7.08 -10.87 4.00
N SER A 11 7.21 -12.15 4.35
CA SER A 11 8.50 -12.84 4.32
C SER A 11 9.08 -12.89 2.91
N GLU A 12 8.25 -13.24 1.92
CA GLU A 12 8.66 -13.27 0.51
C GLU A 12 9.05 -11.87 0.00
N MET A 13 8.30 -10.83 0.37
CA MET A 13 8.62 -9.44 0.02
C MET A 13 9.97 -8.99 0.60
N LYS A 14 10.31 -9.42 1.82
CA LYS A 14 11.61 -9.10 2.45
C LYS A 14 12.78 -9.73 1.73
N GLU A 15 12.61 -10.96 1.26
CA GLU A 15 13.62 -11.68 0.49
C GLU A 15 13.77 -11.12 -0.92
N SER A 16 12.69 -10.59 -1.49
CA SER A 16 12.70 -9.98 -2.82
C SER A 16 13.73 -8.84 -2.93
N PRO A 17 14.42 -8.71 -4.09
CA PRO A 17 15.33 -7.60 -4.32
C PRO A 17 14.61 -6.25 -4.41
N MET A 18 13.36 -6.25 -4.88
CA MET A 18 12.54 -5.05 -5.03
C MET A 18 11.06 -5.38 -5.01
N PHE A 19 10.26 -4.43 -4.56
CA PHE A 19 8.81 -4.53 -4.59
C PHE A 19 8.17 -3.19 -4.99
N ALA A 20 6.97 -3.26 -5.53
CA ALA A 20 6.11 -2.14 -5.82
C ALA A 20 4.78 -2.31 -5.09
N LEU A 21 4.14 -1.20 -4.76
CA LEU A 21 2.84 -1.20 -4.09
C LEU A 21 1.77 -0.63 -5.01
N GLN A 22 0.54 -1.09 -4.86
CA GLN A 22 -0.63 -0.49 -5.49
C GLN A 22 -1.62 -0.13 -4.40
N LEU A 23 -2.01 1.14 -4.37
CA LEU A 23 -2.97 1.71 -3.45
C LEU A 23 -4.23 2.07 -4.24
N ASP A 24 -5.35 1.49 -3.83
CA ASP A 24 -6.65 1.72 -4.45
C ASP A 24 -7.63 2.19 -3.39
N GLU A 25 -8.33 3.29 -3.66
CA GLU A 25 -9.34 3.85 -2.78
C GLU A 25 -10.74 3.42 -3.25
N SER A 26 -11.36 2.48 -2.52
CA SER A 26 -12.73 2.07 -2.77
C SER A 26 -13.69 2.77 -1.80
N THR A 27 -14.87 3.13 -2.28
CA THR A 27 -15.95 3.65 -1.43
C THR A 27 -16.99 2.56 -1.20
N ASP A 28 -17.34 2.28 0.05
CA ASP A 28 -18.41 1.32 0.36
C ASP A 28 -19.82 1.95 0.22
N VAL A 29 -20.85 1.12 0.36
CA VAL A 29 -22.26 1.55 0.24
C VAL A 29 -22.65 2.59 1.31
N ALA A 30 -21.93 2.64 2.43
CA ALA A 30 -22.13 3.59 3.51
C ALA A 30 -21.33 4.90 3.32
N SER A 31 -20.67 5.08 2.16
CA SER A 31 -19.76 6.20 1.88
C SER A 31 -18.52 6.26 2.77
N CYS A 32 -18.12 5.13 3.35
CA CYS A 32 -16.84 5.00 4.03
C CYS A 32 -15.76 4.68 2.99
N SER A 33 -14.68 5.46 3.01
CA SER A 33 -13.51 5.19 2.18
C SER A 33 -12.72 4.00 2.76
N GLN A 34 -12.23 3.15 1.87
CA GLN A 34 -11.42 1.97 2.17
C GLN A 34 -10.16 2.01 1.32
N LEU A 35 -9.01 1.86 1.97
CA LEU A 35 -7.73 1.71 1.31
C LEU A 35 -7.43 0.24 1.11
N LEU A 36 -7.37 -0.20 -0.14
CA LEU A 36 -6.83 -1.49 -0.53
C LEU A 36 -5.36 -1.33 -0.88
N MET A 37 -4.54 -2.25 -0.40
CA MET A 37 -3.13 -2.31 -0.74
C MET A 37 -2.77 -3.67 -1.32
N PHE A 38 -2.12 -3.63 -2.48
CA PHE A 38 -1.54 -4.77 -3.16
C PHE A 38 -0.04 -4.58 -3.29
N THR A 39 0.69 -5.69 -3.42
CA THR A 39 2.13 -5.70 -3.64
C THR A 39 2.46 -6.43 -4.91
N ARG A 40 3.50 -5.99 -5.60
CA ARG A 40 4.19 -6.74 -6.63
C ARG A 40 5.65 -6.92 -6.23
N TYR A 41 6.13 -8.15 -6.24
CA TYR A 41 7.52 -8.45 -5.88
C TYR A 41 8.06 -9.58 -6.74
N ILE A 42 9.38 -9.69 -6.80
CA ILE A 42 10.06 -10.77 -7.54
C ILE A 42 10.26 -11.96 -6.61
N LYS A 43 9.83 -13.13 -7.04
CA LYS A 43 10.11 -14.41 -6.39
C LYS A 43 10.41 -15.46 -7.46
N ASP A 44 11.50 -16.18 -7.30
CA ASP A 44 11.93 -17.25 -8.23
C ASP A 44 11.98 -16.79 -9.70
N ASP A 45 12.51 -15.58 -9.93
CA ASP A 45 12.58 -14.89 -11.23
C ASP A 45 11.23 -14.55 -11.89
N ASP A 46 10.11 -14.71 -11.17
CA ASP A 46 8.77 -14.33 -11.63
C ASP A 46 8.20 -13.17 -10.80
N VAL A 47 7.27 -12.43 -11.40
CA VAL A 47 6.56 -11.34 -10.72
C VAL A 47 5.32 -11.91 -10.07
N LYS A 48 5.27 -11.83 -8.74
CA LYS A 48 4.07 -12.14 -7.97
C LYS A 48 3.30 -10.87 -7.62
N GLU A 49 1.99 -10.95 -7.68
CA GLU A 49 1.07 -9.94 -7.20
C GLU A 49 0.23 -10.54 -6.07
N GLU A 50 0.19 -9.88 -4.91
CA GLU A 50 -0.52 -10.37 -3.73
C GLU A 50 -1.27 -9.24 -3.03
N TYR A 51 -2.37 -9.59 -2.39
CA TYR A 51 -3.16 -8.68 -1.58
C TYR A 51 -2.59 -8.57 -0.16
N LEU A 52 -2.43 -7.34 0.33
CA LEU A 52 -1.90 -7.08 1.67
C LEU A 52 -3.01 -6.77 2.67
N PHE A 53 -3.83 -5.76 2.43
CA PHE A 53 -4.95 -5.47 3.32
C PHE A 53 -6.00 -4.59 2.66
N CYS A 54 -7.14 -4.51 3.34
CA CYS A 54 -8.17 -3.50 3.15
C CYS A 54 -8.45 -2.92 4.53
N LYS A 55 -8.19 -1.62 4.68
CA LYS A 55 -8.42 -0.88 5.93
C LYS A 55 -9.40 0.25 5.62
N SER A 56 -10.40 0.42 6.48
CA SER A 56 -11.26 1.60 6.39
C SER A 56 -10.43 2.85 6.76
N LEU A 57 -10.63 3.93 6.02
CA LEU A 57 -10.09 5.26 6.31
C LEU A 57 -11.18 6.06 7.06
N PRO A 58 -11.12 6.11 8.41
CA PRO A 58 -12.26 6.56 9.22
C PRO A 58 -12.46 8.08 9.24
N THR A 59 -11.41 8.86 8.92
CA THR A 59 -11.40 10.30 9.25
C THR A 59 -11.32 11.22 8.05
N THR A 60 -10.51 10.95 7.01
CA THR A 60 -10.52 11.76 5.78
C THR A 60 -10.02 11.01 4.53
N THR A 61 -10.55 11.37 3.36
CA THR A 61 -9.99 11.04 2.03
C THR A 61 -8.83 12.00 1.73
N ARG A 62 -7.83 12.06 2.60
CA ARG A 62 -6.65 12.92 2.43
C ARG A 62 -5.42 12.05 2.22
N GLY A 63 -4.54 12.51 1.34
CA GLY A 63 -3.29 11.81 1.05
C GLY A 63 -2.39 11.58 2.27
N GLU A 64 -2.52 12.43 3.30
CA GLU A 64 -1.84 12.29 4.59
C GLU A 64 -2.23 10.98 5.31
N ASP A 65 -3.52 10.64 5.36
CA ASP A 65 -4.00 9.43 6.03
C ASP A 65 -3.52 8.16 5.30
N VAL A 66 -3.53 8.21 3.96
CA VAL A 66 -3.00 7.12 3.12
C VAL A 66 -1.50 6.95 3.34
N PHE A 67 -0.74 8.06 3.36
CA PHE A 67 0.70 8.03 3.57
C PHE A 67 1.05 7.49 4.96
N GLN A 68 0.34 7.93 5.99
CA GLN A 68 0.53 7.44 7.36
C GLN A 68 0.25 5.94 7.45
N THR A 69 -0.84 5.47 6.85
CA THR A 69 -1.21 4.04 6.82
C THR A 69 -0.14 3.20 6.12
N LEU A 70 0.40 3.69 4.99
CA LEU A 70 1.49 3.05 4.27
C LEU A 70 2.77 2.99 5.13
N LYS A 71 3.12 4.12 5.75
CA LYS A 71 4.33 4.25 6.55
C LYS A 71 4.30 3.29 7.74
N GLU A 72 3.19 3.27 8.48
CA GLU A 72 2.97 2.33 9.58
C GLU A 72 3.10 0.90 9.10
N PHE A 73 2.49 0.54 7.96
CA PHE A 73 2.61 -0.81 7.43
C PHE A 73 4.05 -1.20 7.11
N ILE A 74 4.83 -0.33 6.47
CA ILE A 74 6.23 -0.62 6.13
C ILE A 74 7.08 -0.79 7.39
N GLU A 75 6.90 0.11 8.37
CA GLU A 75 7.64 0.10 9.64
C GLU A 75 7.27 -1.11 10.52
N GLU A 76 5.97 -1.39 10.71
CA GLU A 76 5.48 -2.52 11.51
C GLU A 76 5.95 -3.86 10.95
N ASN A 77 6.02 -3.97 9.62
CA ASN A 77 6.45 -5.21 8.96
C ASN A 77 7.95 -5.25 8.72
N GLY A 78 8.72 -4.21 9.05
CA GLY A 78 10.17 -4.16 8.83
C GLY A 78 10.56 -4.33 7.36
N LEU A 79 9.80 -3.72 6.45
CA LEU A 79 10.11 -3.68 5.03
C LEU A 79 11.10 -2.55 4.75
N ASP A 80 12.00 -2.75 3.79
CA ASP A 80 13.01 -1.75 3.44
C ASP A 80 12.47 -0.78 2.40
N TRP A 81 12.42 0.51 2.75
CA TRP A 81 12.06 1.59 1.83
C TRP A 81 12.96 1.66 0.60
N LEU A 82 14.23 1.26 0.72
CA LEU A 82 15.18 1.25 -0.41
C LEU A 82 14.83 0.20 -1.48
N LYS A 83 14.06 -0.82 -1.11
CA LYS A 83 13.55 -1.84 -2.02
C LYS A 83 12.21 -1.48 -2.67
N LEU A 84 11.53 -0.44 -2.18
CA LEU A 84 10.28 0.05 -2.74
C LEU A 84 10.56 0.86 -4.00
N VAL A 85 10.35 0.25 -5.17
CA VAL A 85 10.71 0.86 -6.47
C VAL A 85 9.58 1.64 -7.13
N GLY A 86 8.35 1.53 -6.61
CA GLY A 86 7.23 2.27 -7.15
C GLY A 86 5.95 2.10 -6.34
N ILE A 87 5.11 3.12 -6.39
CA ILE A 87 3.76 3.08 -5.84
C ILE A 87 2.80 3.51 -6.94
N CYS A 88 1.88 2.63 -7.28
CA CYS A 88 0.75 2.94 -8.15
C CYS A 88 -0.40 3.40 -7.27
N ILE A 89 -0.97 4.56 -7.56
CA ILE A 89 -2.12 5.11 -6.85
C ILE A 89 -3.23 5.35 -7.87
N ASP A 90 -4.48 5.25 -7.43
CA ASP A 90 -5.60 5.66 -8.26
C ASP A 90 -5.60 7.18 -8.49
N GLY A 91 -6.34 7.62 -9.50
CA GLY A 91 -6.39 9.03 -9.92
C GLY A 91 -7.24 9.93 -9.02
N THR A 92 -7.55 9.50 -7.80
CA THR A 92 -8.45 10.23 -6.91
C THR A 92 -7.80 11.53 -6.40
N PRO A 93 -8.60 12.57 -6.07
CA PRO A 93 -8.05 13.83 -5.55
C PRO A 93 -7.20 13.69 -4.28
N SER A 94 -7.52 12.70 -3.44
CA SER A 94 -6.78 12.32 -2.24
C SER A 94 -5.36 11.81 -2.57
N MET A 95 -5.19 11.15 -3.71
CA MET A 95 -3.93 10.59 -4.18
C MET A 95 -3.11 11.57 -5.04
N MET A 96 -3.76 12.27 -5.97
CA MET A 96 -3.15 13.14 -6.99
C MET A 96 -3.03 14.62 -6.59
N GLY A 97 -3.52 15.01 -5.41
CA GLY A 97 -3.49 16.39 -4.94
C GLY A 97 -2.09 17.00 -4.92
N ILE A 98 -1.89 18.12 -5.63
CA ILE A 98 -0.55 18.75 -5.79
C ILE A 98 0.04 19.27 -4.47
N ARG A 99 -0.81 19.70 -3.52
CA ARG A 99 -0.38 20.31 -2.25
C ARG A 99 -0.51 19.37 -1.04
N SER A 100 -1.46 18.44 -1.08
CA SER A 100 -1.86 17.61 0.06
C SER A 100 -2.29 16.20 -0.35
N GLY A 101 -2.02 15.81 -1.58
CA GLY A 101 -2.26 14.46 -2.06
C GLY A 101 -1.11 13.53 -1.70
N PHE A 102 -1.38 12.23 -1.70
CA PHE A 102 -0.38 11.19 -1.38
C PHE A 102 0.91 11.37 -2.19
N GLN A 103 0.79 11.66 -3.49
CA GLN A 103 1.93 11.89 -4.37
C GLN A 103 2.83 13.05 -3.91
N ALA A 104 2.28 14.07 -3.25
CA ALA A 104 3.07 15.19 -2.75
C ALA A 104 3.90 14.82 -1.51
N LEU A 105 3.51 13.78 -0.77
CA LEU A 105 4.11 13.35 0.49
C LEU A 105 5.17 12.25 0.33
N VAL A 106 5.09 11.49 -0.76
CA VAL A 106 5.94 10.30 -1.03
C VAL A 106 7.23 10.65 -1.78
N LYS A 107 7.43 11.93 -2.10
CA LYS A 107 8.62 12.43 -2.81
C LYS A 107 9.91 12.36 -2.01
#